data_AF-A0A932QCV8-F1
#
_entry.id   AF-A0A932QCV8-F1
#
_cell.length_a   1.000
_cell.length_b   1.000
_cell.length_c   1.000
_cell.angle_alpha   90.00
_cell.angle_beta   90.00
_cell.angle_gamma   90.00
#
_symmetry.space_group_name_H-M   'P 1'
#
loop_
_entity.id
_entity.type
_entity.pdbx_description
1 polymer ?
#
loop_
_entity_poly.entity_id
_entity_poly.type
_entity_poly.pdbx_seq_one_letter_code
_entity_poly.pdbx_strand_id
1 'polypeptide(L)'
;MPLKIGVDFDNTIISYRKLFHELAVAQGWVPPQPALSKEQVKSVLLKQDGNDLRWQSLQAKAYGPEILRAAPFEGFREFVSSAALQGHEIVIVSQKSVASHYDPSVRLREWALRWCAEQKITGIAPGNIFFEATREEKVARISALKLDLFVDDLPEVLEHPEFPASTTAVWFTQAEPTAKLPGYPICVSWHEVLRFVEVAGQVSAEAAAAVYRTTGWLPTQSRQLKGGNNQIHCTTQKNGCSVLVKRYFRHDSSERDRCKAEFGALQLLWKNGIRNIAEPLYCDPASRFALHAF
;
A
#
# COMPACT_ATOMS: atom_id res chain seq x y z
N MET A 1 -9.30 13.64 -7.73
CA MET A 1 -8.27 14.41 -7.00
C MET A 1 -6.95 13.71 -7.26
N PRO A 2 -5.92 14.41 -7.76
CA PRO A 2 -4.57 13.86 -7.83
C PRO A 2 -4.13 13.38 -6.44
N LEU A 3 -3.55 12.18 -6.36
CA LEU A 3 -2.97 11.62 -5.14
C LEU A 3 -1.46 11.56 -5.30
N LYS A 4 -0.74 11.71 -4.19
CA LYS A 4 0.68 11.41 -4.06
C LYS A 4 0.85 10.08 -3.35
N ILE A 5 1.28 9.09 -4.11
CA ILE A 5 1.28 7.68 -3.73
C ILE A 5 2.71 7.23 -3.51
N GLY A 6 3.04 6.81 -2.29
CA GLY A 6 4.30 6.13 -2.04
C GLY A 6 4.16 4.62 -2.11
N VAL A 7 5.23 3.97 -2.54
CA VAL A 7 5.31 2.51 -2.66
C VAL A 7 6.68 2.04 -2.18
N ASP A 8 6.72 0.97 -1.39
CA ASP A 8 7.97 0.26 -1.09
C ASP A 8 8.51 -0.46 -2.35
N PHE A 9 9.78 -0.84 -2.33
CA PHE A 9 10.44 -1.55 -3.40
C PHE A 9 10.44 -3.07 -3.20
N ASP A 10 11.16 -3.57 -2.19
CA ASP A 10 11.56 -4.98 -2.06
C ASP A 10 10.43 -5.87 -1.53
N ASN A 11 9.86 -6.75 -2.37
CA ASN A 11 8.64 -7.54 -2.13
C ASN A 11 7.31 -6.77 -2.22
N THR A 12 7.35 -5.49 -2.59
CA THR A 12 6.16 -4.70 -2.93
C THR A 12 6.09 -4.47 -4.44
N ILE A 13 7.16 -3.94 -5.04
CA ILE A 13 7.30 -3.73 -6.49
C ILE A 13 7.99 -4.93 -7.14
N ILE A 14 9.18 -5.28 -6.65
CA ILE A 14 10.02 -6.35 -7.20
C ILE A 14 9.70 -7.67 -6.50
N SER A 15 9.53 -8.74 -7.28
CA SER A 15 9.24 -10.07 -6.75
C SER A 15 10.46 -10.97 -6.77
N TYR A 16 10.87 -11.41 -5.57
CA TYR A 16 11.97 -12.35 -5.39
C TYR A 16 11.53 -13.82 -5.33
N ARG A 17 10.24 -14.10 -5.58
CA ARG A 17 9.59 -15.40 -5.35
C ARG A 17 10.33 -16.58 -5.97
N LYS A 18 10.87 -16.40 -7.18
CA LYS A 18 11.62 -17.44 -7.90
C LYS A 18 13.14 -17.30 -7.74
N LEU A 19 13.62 -16.07 -7.62
CA LEU A 19 15.05 -15.76 -7.74
C LEU A 19 15.91 -16.49 -6.70
N PHE A 20 15.51 -16.49 -5.43
CA PHE A 20 16.29 -17.14 -4.38
C PHE A 20 16.40 -18.65 -4.57
N HIS A 21 15.30 -19.31 -4.99
CA HIS A 21 15.30 -20.74 -5.28
C HIS A 21 16.17 -21.05 -6.50
N GLU A 22 16.00 -20.33 -7.61
CA GLU A 22 16.80 -20.52 -8.83
C GLU A 22 18.30 -20.37 -8.57
N LEU A 23 18.70 -19.35 -7.80
CA LEU A 23 20.10 -19.14 -7.45
C LEU A 23 20.62 -20.26 -6.54
N ALA A 24 19.84 -20.71 -5.56
CA ALA A 24 20.24 -21.80 -4.68
C ALA A 24 20.36 -23.15 -5.42
N VAL A 25 19.46 -23.42 -6.39
CA VAL A 25 19.53 -24.61 -7.26
C VAL A 25 20.76 -24.55 -8.15
N ALA A 26 21.07 -23.39 -8.74
CA ALA A 26 22.25 -23.21 -9.59
C ALA A 26 23.57 -23.46 -8.83
N GLN A 27 23.57 -23.26 -7.51
CA GLN A 27 24.71 -23.57 -6.64
C GLN A 27 24.70 -25.02 -6.11
N GLY A 28 23.68 -25.81 -6.43
CA GLY A 28 23.50 -27.17 -5.91
C GLY A 28 23.14 -27.23 -4.42
N TRP A 29 22.63 -26.13 -3.83
CA TRP A 29 22.37 -26.04 -2.39
C TRP A 29 20.97 -26.53 -1.98
N VAL A 30 20.02 -26.51 -2.91
CA VAL A 30 18.64 -27.01 -2.72
C VAL A 30 18.21 -27.82 -3.94
N PRO A 31 17.26 -28.76 -3.80
CA PRO A 31 16.77 -29.52 -4.94
C PRO A 31 16.00 -28.64 -5.95
N PRO A 32 15.99 -29.02 -7.24
CA PRO A 32 15.27 -28.26 -8.28
C PRO A 32 13.74 -28.30 -8.10
N GLN A 33 13.21 -29.33 -7.44
CA GLN A 33 11.79 -29.47 -7.13
C GLN A 33 11.59 -30.06 -5.72
N PRO A 34 10.52 -29.67 -5.00
CA PRO A 34 9.58 -28.60 -5.35
C PRO A 34 10.22 -27.19 -5.24
N ALA A 35 9.61 -26.19 -5.89
CA ALA A 35 10.03 -24.80 -5.73
C ALA A 35 9.85 -24.33 -4.27
N LEU A 36 10.88 -23.70 -3.72
CA LEU A 36 10.91 -23.22 -2.33
C LEU A 36 10.70 -21.70 -2.27
N SER A 37 10.01 -21.23 -1.24
CA SER A 37 9.98 -19.80 -0.91
C SER A 37 11.35 -19.31 -0.43
N LYS A 38 11.55 -17.99 -0.42
CA LYS A 38 12.76 -17.35 0.14
C LYS A 38 13.03 -17.78 1.58
N GLU A 39 11.99 -17.86 2.41
CA GLU A 39 12.04 -18.27 3.82
C GLU A 39 12.39 -19.76 3.94
N GLN A 40 11.85 -20.59 3.06
CA GLN A 40 12.17 -22.02 3.00
C GLN A 40 13.62 -22.24 2.57
N VAL A 41 14.12 -21.53 1.54
CA VAL A 41 15.53 -21.56 1.14
C VAL A 41 16.43 -21.16 2.30
N LYS A 42 16.13 -20.04 2.97
CA LYS A 42 16.88 -19.60 4.17
C LYS A 42 16.92 -20.69 5.23
N SER A 43 15.77 -21.28 5.56
CA SER A 43 15.65 -22.33 6.58
C SER A 43 16.49 -23.58 6.24
N VAL A 44 16.50 -24.00 4.98
CA VAL A 44 17.32 -25.15 4.52
C VAL A 44 18.81 -24.86 4.68
N LEU A 45 19.28 -23.71 4.21
CA LEU A 45 20.70 -23.35 4.28
C LEU A 45 21.19 -23.23 5.73
N LEU A 46 20.44 -22.54 6.58
CA LEU A 46 20.79 -22.38 8.00
C LEU A 46 20.88 -23.73 8.72
N LYS A 47 19.94 -24.64 8.46
CA LYS A 47 19.93 -25.97 9.08
C LYS A 47 21.10 -26.85 8.63
N GLN A 48 21.49 -26.75 7.36
CA GLN A 48 22.59 -27.53 6.81
C GLN A 48 23.96 -27.03 7.31
N ASP A 49 24.14 -25.72 7.45
CA ASP A 49 25.44 -25.11 7.78
C ASP A 49 25.66 -24.87 9.27
N GLY A 50 24.58 -24.73 10.04
CA GLY A 50 24.64 -24.20 11.41
C GLY A 50 25.06 -22.72 11.49
N ASN A 51 25.12 -22.01 10.35
CA ASN A 51 25.43 -20.60 10.23
C ASN A 51 24.73 -20.00 8.99
N ASP A 52 24.86 -18.70 8.74
CA ASP A 52 24.17 -17.97 7.68
C ASP A 52 25.06 -17.55 6.49
N LEU A 53 26.30 -18.05 6.38
CA LEU A 53 27.25 -17.60 5.35
C LEU A 53 26.74 -17.85 3.91
N ARG A 54 26.19 -19.04 3.62
CA ARG A 54 25.58 -19.32 2.30
C ARG A 54 24.37 -18.44 2.05
N TRP A 55 23.58 -18.16 3.08
CA TRP A 55 22.44 -17.27 2.99
C TRP A 55 22.86 -15.82 2.69
N GLN A 56 23.85 -15.28 3.41
CA GLN A 56 24.40 -13.96 3.17
C GLN A 56 25.02 -13.83 1.77
N SER A 57 25.74 -14.86 1.30
CA SER A 57 26.25 -14.94 -0.07
C SER A 57 25.14 -14.91 -1.12
N LEU A 58 24.05 -15.66 -0.87
CA LEU A 58 22.88 -15.68 -1.75
C LEU A 58 22.18 -14.33 -1.80
N GLN A 59 22.05 -13.64 -0.66
CA GLN A 59 21.50 -12.29 -0.59
C GLN A 59 22.35 -11.28 -1.39
N ALA A 60 23.69 -11.36 -1.28
CA ALA A 60 24.60 -10.49 -2.03
C ALA A 60 24.39 -10.63 -3.55
N LYS A 61 24.20 -11.87 -4.04
CA LYS A 61 23.90 -12.14 -5.45
C LYS A 61 22.51 -11.64 -5.84
N ALA A 62 21.48 -12.06 -5.09
CA ALA A 62 20.07 -11.81 -5.40
C ALA A 62 19.70 -10.32 -5.40
N TYR A 63 20.16 -9.56 -4.40
CA TYR A 63 19.91 -8.12 -4.32
C TYR A 63 20.95 -7.28 -5.06
N GLY A 64 22.05 -7.91 -5.49
CA GLY A 64 23.10 -7.32 -6.31
C GLY A 64 22.87 -7.62 -7.80
N PRO A 65 23.86 -8.16 -8.52
CA PRO A 65 23.77 -8.33 -9.98
C PRO A 65 22.56 -9.13 -10.48
N GLU A 66 22.10 -10.12 -9.72
CA GLU A 66 21.01 -11.01 -10.13
C GLU A 66 19.63 -10.37 -9.97
N ILE A 67 19.54 -9.19 -9.35
CA ILE A 67 18.27 -8.45 -9.20
C ILE A 67 17.59 -8.19 -10.55
N LEU A 68 18.38 -8.03 -11.62
CA LEU A 68 17.91 -7.78 -12.98
C LEU A 68 17.06 -8.92 -13.55
N ARG A 69 17.19 -10.14 -13.01
CA ARG A 69 16.36 -11.29 -13.39
C ARG A 69 15.00 -11.32 -12.69
N ALA A 70 14.83 -10.57 -11.60
CA ALA A 70 13.56 -10.50 -10.91
C ALA A 70 12.55 -9.69 -11.72
N ALA A 71 11.31 -10.17 -11.74
CA ALA A 71 10.19 -9.48 -12.37
C ALA A 71 9.50 -8.55 -11.36
N PRO A 72 8.86 -7.46 -11.82
CA PRO A 72 7.89 -6.77 -11.00
C PRO A 72 6.73 -7.70 -10.67
N PHE A 73 6.04 -7.45 -9.56
CA PHE A 73 4.76 -8.11 -9.30
C PHE A 73 3.76 -7.85 -10.42
N GLU A 74 2.94 -8.85 -10.70
CA GLU A 74 1.86 -8.78 -11.68
C GLU A 74 0.91 -7.61 -11.35
N GLY A 75 0.51 -6.85 -12.37
CA GLY A 75 -0.34 -5.67 -12.26
C GLY A 75 0.39 -4.36 -11.91
N PHE A 76 1.64 -4.37 -11.43
CA PHE A 76 2.31 -3.12 -11.03
C PHE A 76 2.46 -2.11 -12.17
N ARG A 77 2.79 -2.59 -13.38
CA ARG A 77 2.95 -1.73 -14.58
C ARG A 77 1.63 -1.09 -15.01
N GLU A 78 0.54 -1.84 -14.91
CA GLU A 78 -0.81 -1.35 -15.20
C GLU A 78 -1.22 -0.31 -14.16
N PHE A 79 -0.97 -0.59 -12.89
CA PHE A 79 -1.17 0.36 -11.80
C PHE A 79 -0.46 1.69 -12.06
N VAL A 80 0.85 1.66 -12.34
CA VAL A 80 1.63 2.87 -12.60
C VAL A 80 1.08 3.66 -13.79
N SER A 81 0.75 2.96 -14.88
CA SER A 81 0.22 3.59 -16.09
C SER A 81 -1.14 4.24 -15.84
N SER A 82 -2.05 3.55 -15.14
CA SER A 82 -3.38 4.07 -14.80
C SER A 82 -3.29 5.26 -13.84
N ALA A 83 -2.45 5.16 -12.80
CA ALA A 83 -2.22 6.24 -11.86
C ALA A 83 -1.66 7.49 -12.56
N ALA A 84 -0.70 7.34 -13.48
CA ALA A 84 -0.17 8.45 -14.27
C ALA A 84 -1.25 9.09 -15.17
N LEU A 85 -2.11 8.30 -15.81
CA LEU A 85 -3.23 8.81 -16.62
C LEU A 85 -4.27 9.59 -15.79
N GLN A 86 -4.43 9.24 -14.52
CA GLN A 86 -5.30 9.93 -13.57
C GLN A 86 -4.63 11.15 -12.91
N GLY A 87 -3.39 11.47 -13.32
CA GLY A 87 -2.60 12.57 -12.79
C GLY A 87 -2.08 12.34 -11.38
N HIS A 88 -2.04 11.10 -10.90
CA HIS A 88 -1.42 10.76 -9.62
C HIS A 88 0.11 10.79 -9.73
N GLU A 89 0.77 11.22 -8.66
CA GLU A 89 2.22 11.16 -8.52
C GLU A 89 2.60 9.87 -7.79
N ILE A 90 3.56 9.13 -8.33
CA ILE A 90 4.09 7.93 -7.69
C ILE A 90 5.53 8.19 -7.23
N VAL A 91 5.82 7.74 -6.00
CA VAL A 91 7.12 7.86 -5.36
C VAL A 91 7.53 6.51 -4.78
N ILE A 92 8.76 6.07 -5.04
CA ILE A 92 9.33 4.88 -4.41
C ILE A 92 10.06 5.34 -3.15
N VAL A 93 9.72 4.76 -2.00
CA VAL A 93 10.40 5.00 -0.73
C VAL A 93 10.67 3.66 -0.07
N SER A 94 11.94 3.26 0.00
CA SER A 94 12.31 1.94 0.50
C SER A 94 13.57 2.00 1.37
N GLN A 95 13.64 1.13 2.37
CA GLN A 95 14.86 0.94 3.14
C GLN A 95 15.76 0.00 2.34
N LYS A 96 16.95 0.48 1.97
CA LYS A 96 17.93 -0.34 1.26
C LYS A 96 19.34 -0.01 1.68
N SER A 97 20.09 -1.02 2.11
CA SER A 97 21.52 -0.88 2.39
C SER A 97 22.27 -0.41 1.15
N VAL A 98 23.31 0.40 1.34
CA VAL A 98 24.12 0.93 0.24
C VAL A 98 24.90 -0.18 -0.47
N ALA A 99 25.48 -1.10 0.31
CA ALA A 99 26.25 -2.24 -0.17
C ALA A 99 25.86 -3.52 0.60
N SER A 100 26.23 -4.67 0.03
CA SER A 100 26.04 -5.96 0.69
C SER A 100 26.95 -6.08 1.91
N HIS A 101 26.43 -6.67 3.00
CA HIS A 101 27.22 -6.96 4.19
C HIS A 101 28.27 -8.05 3.93
N TYR A 102 27.92 -9.03 3.08
CA TYR A 102 28.80 -10.16 2.74
C TYR A 102 29.91 -9.75 1.77
N ASP A 103 29.59 -8.87 0.81
CA ASP A 103 30.53 -8.37 -0.20
C ASP A 103 30.31 -6.87 -0.40
N PRO A 104 31.08 -6.02 0.31
CA PRO A 104 30.93 -4.56 0.23
C PRO A 104 31.18 -3.96 -1.17
N SER A 105 31.80 -4.72 -2.10
CA SER A 105 31.95 -4.28 -3.50
C SER A 105 30.61 -4.28 -4.25
N VAL A 106 29.62 -5.05 -3.78
CA VAL A 106 28.29 -5.12 -4.37
C VAL A 106 27.41 -3.97 -3.89
N ARG A 107 27.20 -2.98 -4.77
CA ARG A 107 26.43 -1.75 -4.52
C ARG A 107 24.92 -1.95 -4.73
N LEU A 108 24.19 -2.31 -3.68
CA LEU A 108 22.79 -2.74 -3.77
C LEU A 108 21.82 -1.64 -4.26
N ARG A 109 22.06 -0.38 -3.88
CA ARG A 109 21.22 0.75 -4.36
C ARG A 109 21.41 0.99 -5.85
N GLU A 110 22.63 0.89 -6.34
CA GLU A 110 22.96 1.07 -7.77
C GLU A 110 22.29 -0.04 -8.61
N TRP A 111 22.33 -1.29 -8.13
CA TRP A 111 21.63 -2.41 -8.77
C TRP A 111 20.10 -2.23 -8.78
N ALA A 112 19.50 -1.74 -7.70
CA ALA A 112 18.05 -1.45 -7.68
C ALA A 112 17.67 -0.29 -8.63
N LEU A 113 18.46 0.79 -8.69
CA LEU A 113 18.24 1.87 -9.66
C LEU A 113 18.36 1.35 -11.10
N ARG A 114 19.35 0.49 -11.36
CA ARG A 114 19.52 -0.14 -12.67
C ARG A 114 18.33 -1.03 -13.01
N TRP A 115 17.82 -1.81 -12.06
CA TRP A 115 16.60 -2.59 -12.23
C TRP A 115 15.42 -1.69 -12.63
N CYS A 116 15.19 -0.58 -11.93
CA CYS A 116 14.13 0.37 -12.28
C CYS A 116 14.26 0.88 -13.73
N ALA A 117 15.47 1.19 -14.17
CA ALA A 117 15.76 1.65 -15.52
C ALA A 117 15.52 0.55 -16.58
N GLU A 118 16.02 -0.67 -16.37
CA GLU A 118 15.89 -1.78 -17.31
C GLU A 118 14.45 -2.30 -17.40
N GLN A 119 13.70 -2.24 -16.30
CA GLN A 119 12.29 -2.57 -16.32
C GLN A 119 11.45 -1.56 -17.11
N LYS A 120 11.96 -0.39 -17.50
CA LYS A 120 11.18 0.62 -18.27
C LYS A 120 9.82 0.94 -17.61
N ILE A 121 9.81 1.10 -16.29
CA ILE A 121 8.58 1.48 -15.56
C ILE A 121 8.33 2.98 -15.82
N THR A 122 7.55 3.27 -16.87
CA THR A 122 7.18 4.64 -17.25
C THR A 122 6.16 5.20 -16.27
N GLY A 123 6.33 6.42 -15.80
CA GLY A 123 5.41 7.08 -14.85
C GLY A 123 6.01 7.36 -13.47
N ILE A 124 7.25 6.91 -13.22
CA ILE A 124 8.01 7.24 -12.00
C ILE A 124 9.29 7.97 -12.44
N ALA A 125 9.44 9.23 -12.03
CA ALA A 125 10.65 9.98 -12.31
C ALA A 125 11.83 9.44 -11.47
N PRO A 126 13.08 9.45 -11.96
CA PRO A 126 14.24 9.05 -11.16
C PRO A 126 14.39 9.84 -9.86
N GLY A 127 13.99 11.12 -9.85
CA GLY A 127 13.96 11.97 -8.65
C GLY A 127 12.89 11.57 -7.62
N ASN A 128 11.98 10.66 -7.97
CA ASN A 128 10.95 10.11 -7.11
C ASN A 128 11.33 8.72 -6.57
N ILE A 129 12.62 8.37 -6.55
CA ILE A 129 13.12 7.11 -5.98
C ILE A 129 14.03 7.44 -4.79
N PHE A 130 13.58 7.08 -3.59
CA PHE A 130 14.28 7.35 -2.34
C PHE A 130 14.65 6.03 -1.65
N PHE A 131 15.96 5.81 -1.49
CA PHE A 131 16.49 4.70 -0.71
C PHE A 131 17.10 5.21 0.59
N GLU A 132 16.49 4.82 1.70
CA GLU A 132 16.91 5.19 3.06
C GLU A 132 17.72 4.06 3.70
N ALA A 133 18.62 4.36 4.65
CA ALA A 133 19.49 3.35 5.24
C ALA A 133 18.77 2.58 6.35
N THR A 134 17.93 3.28 7.11
CA THR A 134 17.15 2.69 8.20
C THR A 134 15.65 2.78 7.96
N ARG A 135 14.89 2.04 8.75
CA ARG A 135 13.42 2.10 8.73
C ARG A 135 12.94 3.44 9.27
N GLU A 136 13.61 3.99 10.25
CA GLU A 136 13.30 5.29 10.86
C GLU A 136 13.47 6.40 9.83
N GLU A 137 14.55 6.38 9.04
CA GLU A 137 14.76 7.29 7.92
C GLU A 137 13.70 7.11 6.82
N LYS A 138 13.31 5.86 6.52
CA LYS A 138 12.21 5.55 5.59
C LYS A 138 10.89 6.19 6.04
N VAL A 139 10.54 6.04 7.31
CA VAL A 139 9.32 6.64 7.89
C VAL A 139 9.40 8.16 7.90
N ALA A 140 10.56 8.73 8.24
CA ALA A 140 10.79 10.16 8.16
C ALA A 140 10.64 10.69 6.73
N ARG A 141 11.12 9.95 5.72
CA ARG A 141 10.92 10.28 4.29
C ARG A 141 9.45 10.25 3.90
N ILE A 142 8.69 9.23 4.32
CA ILE A 142 7.25 9.12 4.07
C ILE A 142 6.52 10.35 4.63
N SER A 143 6.83 10.75 5.86
CA SER A 143 6.28 11.94 6.51
C SER A 143 6.65 13.24 5.77
N ALA A 144 7.93 13.41 5.42
CA ALA A 144 8.42 14.61 4.73
C ALA A 144 7.78 14.80 3.34
N LEU A 145 7.47 13.71 2.65
CA LEU A 145 6.85 13.74 1.32
C LEU A 145 5.36 14.07 1.34
N LYS A 146 4.70 13.99 2.51
CA LYS A 146 3.25 14.22 2.71
C LYS A 146 2.41 13.38 1.73
N LEU A 147 2.65 12.07 1.76
CA LEU A 147 1.95 11.12 0.89
C LEU A 147 0.48 10.96 1.34
N ASP A 148 -0.44 10.85 0.38
CA ASP A 148 -1.85 10.55 0.68
C ASP A 148 -2.01 9.07 1.06
N LEU A 149 -1.24 8.19 0.41
CA LEU A 149 -1.20 6.77 0.72
C LEU A 149 0.19 6.17 0.53
N PHE A 150 0.47 5.11 1.29
CA PHE A 150 1.73 4.38 1.23
C PHE A 150 1.47 2.86 1.21
N VAL A 151 2.00 2.18 0.19
CA VAL A 151 1.87 0.74 0.00
C VAL A 151 3.17 0.06 0.41
N ASP A 152 3.10 -0.90 1.34
CA ASP A 152 4.27 -1.63 1.86
C ASP A 152 3.89 -3.08 2.19
N ASP A 153 4.83 -4.02 2.08
CA ASP A 153 4.63 -5.40 2.48
C ASP A 153 4.91 -5.68 3.96
N LEU A 154 5.57 -4.74 4.65
CA LEU A 154 5.95 -4.87 6.05
C LEU A 154 5.02 -4.09 6.98
N PRO A 155 4.16 -4.77 7.78
CA PRO A 155 3.37 -4.13 8.82
C PRO A 155 4.22 -3.29 9.79
N GLU A 156 5.47 -3.68 10.04
CA GLU A 156 6.36 -2.95 10.95
C GLU A 156 6.73 -1.54 10.47
N VAL A 157 6.56 -1.24 9.17
CA VAL A 157 6.68 0.11 8.63
C VAL A 157 5.35 0.85 8.80
N LEU A 158 4.25 0.20 8.44
CA LEU A 158 2.89 0.78 8.46
C LEU A 158 2.38 1.07 9.87
N GLU A 159 2.85 0.30 10.86
CA GLU A 159 2.52 0.41 12.28
C GLU A 159 3.62 1.11 13.07
N HIS A 160 4.62 1.68 12.39
CA HIS A 160 5.68 2.42 13.06
C HIS A 160 5.07 3.59 13.87
N PRO A 161 5.51 3.84 15.13
CA PRO A 161 4.92 4.88 15.97
C PRO A 161 4.96 6.29 15.36
N GLU A 162 5.96 6.56 14.53
CA GLU A 162 6.14 7.84 13.82
C GLU A 162 5.56 7.83 12.39
N PHE A 163 4.85 6.76 11.99
CA PHE A 163 4.17 6.73 10.71
C PHE A 163 3.13 7.86 10.66
N PRO A 164 3.12 8.70 9.61
CA PRO A 164 2.29 9.90 9.61
C PRO A 164 0.80 9.55 9.59
N ALA A 165 0.06 10.05 10.58
CA ALA A 165 -1.39 9.84 10.69
C ALA A 165 -2.20 10.40 9.51
N SER A 166 -1.61 11.33 8.74
CA SER A 166 -2.21 11.89 7.52
C SER A 166 -2.02 11.01 6.28
N THR A 167 -1.19 9.96 6.35
CA THR A 167 -0.94 9.06 5.22
C THR A 167 -1.72 7.77 5.43
N THR A 168 -2.49 7.36 4.43
CA THR A 168 -3.21 6.09 4.45
C THR A 168 -2.23 4.93 4.22
N ALA A 169 -2.00 4.12 5.25
CA ALA A 169 -1.29 2.85 5.11
C ALA A 169 -2.10 1.86 4.26
N VAL A 170 -1.42 1.10 3.39
CA VAL A 170 -1.98 -0.01 2.62
C VAL A 170 -1.01 -1.18 2.71
N TRP A 171 -1.46 -2.29 3.27
CA TRP A 171 -0.64 -3.49 3.38
C TRP A 171 -0.74 -4.34 2.13
N PHE A 172 0.37 -4.49 1.44
CA PHE A 172 0.52 -5.37 0.29
C PHE A 172 1.01 -6.74 0.75
N THR A 173 0.26 -7.80 0.45
CA THR A 173 0.65 -9.17 0.82
C THR A 173 0.34 -10.13 -0.32
N GLN A 174 0.84 -11.35 -0.24
CA GLN A 174 0.55 -12.40 -1.22
C GLN A 174 -0.58 -13.34 -0.78
N ALA A 175 -1.06 -13.20 0.46
CA ALA A 175 -2.15 -13.98 1.01
C ALA A 175 -2.95 -13.16 2.01
N GLU A 176 -4.28 -13.35 1.99
CA GLU A 176 -5.17 -12.78 3.01
C GLU A 176 -4.70 -13.25 4.40
N PRO A 177 -4.46 -12.33 5.35
CA PRO A 177 -4.02 -12.72 6.68
C PRO A 177 -5.11 -13.51 7.40
N THR A 178 -4.69 -14.54 8.14
CA THR A 178 -5.58 -15.41 8.94
C THR A 178 -5.93 -14.83 10.31
N ALA A 179 -5.36 -13.67 10.66
CA ALA A 179 -5.52 -13.00 11.95
C ALA A 179 -6.53 -11.85 11.89
N LYS A 180 -6.67 -11.13 13.00
CA LYS A 180 -7.50 -9.92 13.09
C LYS A 180 -7.08 -8.91 12.01
N LEU A 181 -8.04 -8.48 11.19
CA LEU A 181 -7.79 -7.48 10.16
C LEU A 181 -7.29 -6.19 10.81
N PRO A 182 -6.23 -5.56 10.28
CA PRO A 182 -5.73 -4.29 10.77
C PRO A 182 -6.72 -3.16 10.48
N GLY A 183 -6.49 -2.01 11.11
CA GLY A 183 -7.26 -0.78 10.86
C GLY A 183 -6.94 -0.09 9.53
N TYR A 184 -6.29 -0.78 8.59
CA TYR A 184 -5.88 -0.24 7.30
C TYR A 184 -6.11 -1.28 6.18
N PRO A 185 -6.35 -0.83 4.94
CA PRO A 185 -6.59 -1.71 3.80
C PRO A 185 -5.50 -2.77 3.60
N ILE A 186 -5.94 -3.99 3.27
CA ILE A 186 -5.08 -5.08 2.80
C ILE A 186 -5.36 -5.30 1.31
N CYS A 187 -4.30 -5.41 0.52
CA CYS A 187 -4.37 -5.74 -0.90
C CYS A 187 -3.47 -6.95 -1.19
N VAL A 188 -4.03 -7.99 -1.79
CA VAL A 188 -3.29 -9.22 -2.14
C VAL A 188 -2.70 -9.20 -3.56
N SER A 189 -2.94 -8.12 -4.30
CA SER A 189 -2.44 -7.92 -5.66
C SER A 189 -2.43 -6.44 -6.05
N TRP A 190 -1.66 -6.09 -7.07
CA TRP A 190 -1.67 -4.72 -7.61
C TRP A 190 -2.98 -4.35 -8.30
N HIS A 191 -3.79 -5.32 -8.73
CA HIS A 191 -5.14 -5.06 -9.21
C HIS A 191 -6.03 -4.51 -8.09
N GLU A 192 -5.89 -5.03 -6.86
CA GLU A 192 -6.63 -4.52 -5.71
C GLU A 192 -6.13 -3.12 -5.30
N VAL A 193 -4.81 -2.91 -5.30
CA VAL A 193 -4.23 -1.58 -5.06
C VAL A 193 -4.75 -0.57 -6.09
N LEU A 194 -4.80 -0.94 -7.38
CA LEU A 194 -5.33 -0.11 -8.45
C LEU A 194 -6.80 0.27 -8.18
N ARG A 195 -7.67 -0.70 -7.90
CA ARG A 195 -9.09 -0.43 -7.60
C ARG A 195 -9.26 0.45 -6.38
N PHE A 196 -8.48 0.20 -5.33
CA PHE A 196 -8.50 1.02 -4.13
C PHE A 196 -8.10 2.47 -4.44
N VAL A 197 -7.03 2.67 -5.21
CA VAL A 197 -6.54 3.99 -5.62
C VAL A 197 -7.55 4.70 -6.53
N GLU A 198 -8.22 4.01 -7.45
CA GLU A 198 -9.29 4.57 -8.30
C GLU A 198 -10.45 5.12 -7.44
N VAL A 199 -10.81 4.43 -6.36
CA VAL A 199 -11.81 4.92 -5.40
C VAL A 199 -11.26 6.09 -4.60
N ALA A 200 -10.05 5.96 -4.05
CA ALA A 200 -9.39 7.00 -3.27
C ALA A 200 -9.25 8.31 -4.07
N GLY A 201 -8.96 8.24 -5.37
CA GLY A 201 -8.88 9.42 -6.25
C GLY A 201 -10.21 10.17 -6.37
N GLN A 202 -11.33 9.51 -6.10
CA GLN A 202 -12.68 10.11 -6.13
C GLN A 202 -13.15 10.59 -4.75
N VAL A 203 -12.87 9.85 -3.68
CA VAL A 203 -13.40 10.13 -2.34
C VAL A 203 -12.38 10.61 -1.31
N SER A 204 -11.10 10.68 -1.69
CA SER A 204 -9.87 10.75 -0.88
C SER A 204 -9.43 9.42 -0.24
N ALA A 205 -8.13 9.32 0.04
CA ALA A 205 -7.52 8.12 0.61
C ALA A 205 -8.07 7.82 2.02
N GLU A 206 -8.27 8.84 2.84
CA GLU A 206 -8.80 8.72 4.20
C GLU A 206 -10.23 8.16 4.20
N ALA A 207 -11.06 8.61 3.27
CA ALA A 207 -12.44 8.15 3.16
C ALA A 207 -12.51 6.72 2.59
N ALA A 208 -11.68 6.38 1.59
CA ALA A 208 -11.59 5.01 1.08
C ALA A 208 -11.10 4.04 2.17
N ALA A 209 -10.11 4.44 2.96
CA ALA A 209 -9.63 3.65 4.10
C ALA A 209 -10.67 3.54 5.22
N ALA A 210 -11.45 4.60 5.47
CA ALA A 210 -12.56 4.55 6.42
C ALA A 210 -13.64 3.55 5.99
N VAL A 211 -13.96 3.44 4.68
CA VAL A 211 -14.87 2.41 4.17
C VAL A 211 -14.35 1.01 4.52
N TYR A 212 -13.06 0.75 4.30
CA TYR A 212 -12.44 -0.52 4.69
C TYR A 212 -12.54 -0.76 6.20
N ARG A 213 -12.13 0.20 7.03
CA ARG A 213 -12.18 0.07 8.50
C ARG A 213 -13.57 -0.23 9.04
N THR A 214 -14.58 0.39 8.45
CA THR A 214 -15.97 0.28 8.88
C THR A 214 -16.62 -1.02 8.43
N THR A 215 -16.30 -1.50 7.22
CA THR A 215 -16.98 -2.64 6.61
C THR A 215 -16.20 -3.95 6.68
N GLY A 216 -14.89 -3.88 6.84
CA GLY A 216 -13.96 -5.00 6.68
C GLY A 216 -13.66 -5.35 5.21
N TRP A 217 -14.18 -4.59 4.24
CA TRP A 217 -14.07 -4.91 2.82
C TRP A 217 -13.45 -3.78 2.02
N LEU A 218 -12.55 -4.14 1.10
CA LEU A 218 -11.91 -3.17 0.21
C LEU A 218 -12.95 -2.53 -0.71
N PRO A 219 -13.03 -1.19 -0.80
CA PRO A 219 -13.83 -0.53 -1.82
C PRO A 219 -13.17 -0.73 -3.18
N THR A 220 -13.95 -1.17 -4.17
CA THR A 220 -13.44 -1.52 -5.51
C THR A 220 -13.97 -0.60 -6.61
N GLN A 221 -15.09 0.06 -6.37
CA GLN A 221 -15.72 1.00 -7.31
C GLN A 221 -16.34 2.17 -6.57
N SER A 222 -16.46 3.31 -7.26
CA SER A 222 -17.14 4.50 -6.76
C SER A 222 -17.93 5.14 -7.90
N ARG A 223 -19.16 5.57 -7.58
CA ARG A 223 -20.02 6.34 -8.49
C ARG A 223 -20.52 7.59 -7.79
N GLN A 224 -20.27 8.74 -8.40
CA GLN A 224 -20.83 10.00 -7.91
C GLN A 224 -22.35 10.01 -8.08
N LEU A 225 -23.05 10.44 -7.02
CA LEU A 225 -24.50 10.64 -7.00
C LEU A 225 -24.82 12.15 -7.09
N LYS A 226 -26.05 12.47 -7.46
CA LYS A 226 -26.53 13.86 -7.39
C LYS A 226 -26.53 14.31 -5.93
N GLY A 227 -25.81 15.38 -5.66
CA GLY A 227 -25.83 16.12 -4.40
C GLY A 227 -26.06 17.60 -4.67
N GLY A 228 -26.47 18.35 -3.65
CA GLY A 228 -26.41 19.82 -3.68
C GLY A 228 -24.94 20.28 -3.58
N ASN A 229 -24.63 21.09 -2.58
CA ASN A 229 -23.25 21.55 -2.38
C ASN A 229 -22.29 20.45 -1.87
N ASN A 230 -22.81 19.30 -1.46
CA ASN A 230 -22.01 18.18 -0.95
C ASN A 230 -21.68 17.20 -2.07
N GLN A 231 -20.50 16.59 -2.02
CA GLN A 231 -20.13 15.49 -2.92
C GLN A 231 -20.57 14.18 -2.27
N ILE A 232 -21.39 13.41 -2.99
CA ILE A 232 -21.90 12.12 -2.52
C ILE A 232 -21.43 11.06 -3.49
N HIS A 233 -20.80 10.02 -2.97
CA HIS A 233 -20.35 8.86 -3.74
C HIS A 233 -20.96 7.60 -3.15
N CYS A 234 -21.44 6.70 -4.02
CA CYS A 234 -21.74 5.33 -3.64
C CYS A 234 -20.52 4.48 -3.99
N THR A 235 -19.88 3.93 -2.96
CA THR A 235 -18.78 2.98 -3.12
C THR A 235 -19.31 1.56 -3.04
N THR A 236 -18.84 0.68 -3.92
CA THR A 236 -19.13 -0.76 -3.87
C THR A 236 -17.89 -1.48 -3.37
N GLN A 237 -18.09 -2.43 -2.45
CA GLN A 237 -17.02 -3.21 -1.84
C GLN A 237 -16.83 -4.57 -2.54
N LYS A 238 -15.70 -5.23 -2.27
CA LYS A 238 -15.36 -6.57 -2.79
C LYS A 238 -16.44 -7.64 -2.51
N ASN A 239 -17.19 -7.52 -1.42
CA ASN A 239 -18.29 -8.43 -1.07
C ASN A 239 -19.64 -8.08 -1.72
N GLY A 240 -19.71 -7.02 -2.53
CA GLY A 240 -20.94 -6.55 -3.17
C GLY A 240 -21.79 -5.59 -2.33
N CYS A 241 -21.44 -5.35 -1.06
CA CYS A 241 -22.08 -4.30 -0.27
C CYS A 241 -21.74 -2.91 -0.83
N SER A 242 -22.52 -1.92 -0.43
CA SER A 242 -22.28 -0.54 -0.80
C SER A 242 -22.34 0.39 0.41
N VAL A 243 -21.53 1.45 0.37
CA VAL A 243 -21.46 2.49 1.41
C VAL A 243 -21.47 3.85 0.74
N LEU A 244 -22.28 4.76 1.26
CA LEU A 244 -22.29 6.16 0.84
C LEU A 244 -21.17 6.90 1.55
N VAL A 245 -20.31 7.55 0.77
CA VAL A 245 -19.34 8.53 1.25
C VAL A 245 -19.90 9.91 0.94
N LYS A 246 -20.17 10.70 1.98
CA LYS A 246 -20.64 12.08 1.86
C LYS A 246 -19.56 13.04 2.34
N ARG A 247 -19.03 13.85 1.43
CA ARG A 247 -18.08 14.93 1.73
C ARG A 247 -18.82 16.25 1.84
N TYR A 248 -18.56 16.95 2.94
CA TYR A 248 -19.25 18.17 3.32
C TYR A 248 -18.49 19.39 2.81
N PHE A 249 -19.18 20.22 2.04
CA PHE A 249 -18.65 21.51 1.67
C PHE A 249 -18.69 22.46 2.88
N ARG A 250 -17.58 23.18 3.10
CA ARG A 250 -17.46 24.20 4.15
C ARG A 250 -17.00 25.51 3.51
N HIS A 251 -17.77 26.58 3.71
CA HIS A 251 -17.32 27.95 3.40
C HIS A 251 -16.33 28.41 4.47
N ASP A 252 -15.29 29.14 4.05
CA ASP A 252 -14.24 29.65 4.96
C ASP A 252 -14.78 30.59 6.05
N SER A 253 -15.91 31.25 5.80
CA SER A 253 -16.59 32.13 6.76
C SER A 253 -17.50 31.41 7.77
N SER A 254 -17.64 30.08 7.67
CA SER A 254 -18.58 29.32 8.50
C SER A 254 -17.88 28.49 9.58
N GLU A 255 -18.18 28.81 10.83
CA GLU A 255 -17.75 28.03 12.00
C GLU A 255 -18.54 26.72 12.17
N ARG A 256 -19.63 26.52 11.43
CA ARG A 256 -20.51 25.36 11.61
C ARG A 256 -19.90 24.09 11.03
N ASP A 257 -19.76 23.08 11.90
CA ASP A 257 -19.42 21.72 11.51
C ASP A 257 -20.66 20.93 11.06
N ARG A 258 -21.00 21.08 9.77
CA ARG A 258 -22.16 20.39 9.17
C ARG A 258 -22.02 18.87 9.19
N CYS A 259 -20.79 18.37 9.08
CA CYS A 259 -20.49 16.94 9.10
C CYS A 259 -20.88 16.35 10.46
N LYS A 260 -20.37 16.95 11.55
CA LYS A 260 -20.69 16.53 12.91
C LYS A 260 -22.17 16.71 13.27
N ALA A 261 -22.78 17.83 12.86
CA ALA A 261 -24.18 18.11 13.18
C ALA A 261 -25.14 17.11 12.51
N GLU A 262 -24.99 16.88 11.20
CA GLU A 262 -25.85 15.95 10.46
C GLU A 262 -25.64 14.51 10.95
N PHE A 263 -24.39 14.09 11.12
CA PHE A 263 -24.07 12.76 11.61
C PHE A 263 -24.63 12.52 13.01
N GLY A 264 -24.48 13.49 13.93
CA GLY A 264 -25.02 13.40 15.28
C GLY A 264 -26.54 13.31 15.32
N ALA A 265 -27.24 14.04 14.45
CA ALA A 265 -28.69 13.94 14.31
C ALA A 265 -29.10 12.54 13.83
N LEU A 266 -28.46 12.00 12.78
CA LEU A 266 -28.72 10.64 12.30
C LEU A 266 -28.46 9.60 13.40
N GLN A 267 -27.36 9.74 14.16
CA GLN A 267 -27.06 8.83 15.27
C GLN A 267 -28.13 8.87 16.35
N LEU A 268 -28.65 10.06 16.69
CA LEU A 268 -29.74 10.20 17.66
C LEU A 268 -31.01 9.50 17.16
N LEU A 269 -31.41 9.72 15.91
CA LEU A 269 -32.61 9.11 15.32
C LEU A 269 -32.47 7.58 15.26
N TRP A 270 -31.29 7.06 14.91
CA TRP A 270 -31.00 5.63 14.94
C TRP A 270 -31.05 5.05 16.37
N LYS A 271 -30.48 5.72 17.36
CA LYS A 271 -30.59 5.30 18.76
C LYS A 271 -32.04 5.24 19.25
N ASN A 272 -32.94 6.04 18.67
CA ASN A 272 -34.36 6.09 19.01
C ASN A 272 -35.26 5.25 18.08
N GLY A 273 -34.70 4.28 17.34
CA GLY A 273 -35.50 3.31 16.58
C GLY A 273 -35.99 3.78 15.20
N ILE A 274 -35.65 4.99 14.77
CA ILE A 274 -35.99 5.47 13.42
C ILE A 274 -35.02 4.83 12.43
N ARG A 275 -35.54 4.02 11.49
CA ARG A 275 -34.74 3.23 10.52
C ARG A 275 -34.98 3.58 9.06
N ASN A 276 -36.05 4.33 8.73
CA ASN A 276 -36.31 4.80 7.37
C ASN A 276 -35.47 6.05 7.02
N ILE A 277 -34.18 6.01 7.36
CA ILE A 277 -33.16 7.05 7.18
C ILE A 277 -31.79 6.37 7.05
N ALA A 278 -30.81 7.04 6.44
CA ALA A 278 -29.47 6.48 6.27
C ALA A 278 -28.81 6.12 7.60
N GLU A 279 -28.13 4.96 7.67
CA GLU A 279 -27.41 4.51 8.87
C GLU A 279 -26.10 5.25 9.02
N PRO A 280 -25.85 5.98 10.11
CA PRO A 280 -24.56 6.64 10.34
C PRO A 280 -23.50 5.61 10.76
N LEU A 281 -22.52 5.35 9.89
CA LEU A 281 -21.49 4.35 10.14
C LEU A 281 -20.20 4.94 10.73
N TYR A 282 -19.71 6.04 10.15
CA TYR A 282 -18.47 6.68 10.55
C TYR A 282 -18.47 8.17 10.18
N CYS A 283 -17.74 8.98 10.94
CA CYS A 283 -17.61 10.42 10.68
C CYS A 283 -16.20 10.89 11.01
N ASP A 284 -15.61 11.63 10.07
CA ASP A 284 -14.37 12.37 10.26
C ASP A 284 -14.63 13.84 9.92
N PRO A 285 -14.92 14.68 10.94
CA PRO A 285 -15.15 16.10 10.71
C PRO A 285 -13.89 16.87 10.28
N ALA A 286 -12.69 16.41 10.63
CA ALA A 286 -11.43 17.06 10.24
C ALA A 286 -11.21 16.91 8.73
N SER A 287 -11.45 15.71 8.20
CA SER A 287 -11.42 15.42 6.76
C SER A 287 -12.73 15.74 6.05
N ARG A 288 -13.75 16.21 6.78
CA ARG A 288 -15.07 16.66 6.31
C ARG A 288 -15.85 15.59 5.56
N PHE A 289 -15.87 14.35 6.03
CA PHE A 289 -16.70 13.30 5.44
C PHE A 289 -17.41 12.42 6.47
N ALA A 290 -18.51 11.83 6.05
CA ALA A 290 -19.22 10.79 6.79
C ALA A 290 -19.56 9.61 5.89
N LEU A 291 -19.64 8.42 6.50
CA LEU A 291 -20.02 7.17 5.88
C LEU A 291 -21.42 6.77 6.33
N HIS A 292 -22.23 6.31 5.37
CA HIS A 292 -23.57 5.84 5.66
C HIS A 292 -23.90 4.51 4.95
N ALA A 293 -24.66 3.64 5.63
CA ALA A 293 -25.35 2.54 4.97
C ALA A 293 -26.69 3.02 4.43
N PHE A 294 -27.16 2.37 3.36
CA PHE A 294 -28.44 2.64 2.73
C PHE A 294 -29.15 1.34 2.35
#